data_AF-A0A3G6RM41-F1
#
_entry.id   AF-A0A3G6RM41-F1
#
_cell.length_a   1.000
_cell.length_b   1.000
_cell.length_c   1.000
_cell.angle_alpha   90.00
_cell.angle_beta   90.00
_cell.angle_gamma   90.00
#
_symmetry.space_group_name_H-M   'P 1'
#
loop_
_entity.id
_entity.type
_entity.pdbx_description
1 polymer ?
#
loop_
_entity_poly.entity_id
_entity_poly.type
_entity_poly.pdbx_seq_one_letter_code
_entity_poly.pdbx_strand_id
1 'polypeptide(L)'
;MSNENQNSEQKPELYPKNGEITFIMPSTNAIGALKNADTNRKLTVSYQKKEEWIAEQGKPVECFFLGFKEATDGKGNTYFLAKLHDGAKAFVAGQTVLVQALMNTQIGQGVRITCTGSTKTTGGNDIPLFDVDELNINLFDNAD
;
A
#
# COMPACT_ATOMS: atom_id res chain seq x y z
N MET A 1 -3.42 50.25 29.85
CA MET A 1 -4.15 50.60 28.62
C MET A 1 -3.14 50.55 27.48
N SER A 2 -3.18 49.72 26.46
CA SER A 2 -4.01 48.57 26.11
C SER A 2 -3.17 47.73 25.15
N ASN A 3 -3.17 46.40 25.34
CA ASN A 3 -2.58 45.43 24.42
C ASN A 3 -3.52 45.27 23.22
N GLU A 4 -3.02 45.40 22.00
CA GLU A 4 -3.66 44.82 20.82
C GLU A 4 -2.64 44.00 20.03
N ASN A 5 -2.65 42.69 20.29
CA ASN A 5 -2.06 41.68 19.43
C ASN A 5 -2.86 41.64 18.12
N GLN A 6 -2.26 42.07 17.01
CA GLN A 6 -2.80 41.76 15.68
C GLN A 6 -2.25 40.40 15.24
N ASN A 7 -3.10 39.38 15.41
CA ASN A 7 -2.96 38.06 14.84
C ASN A 7 -3.16 38.18 13.32
N SER A 8 -2.07 38.28 12.55
CA SER A 8 -2.14 38.25 11.09
C SER A 8 -2.33 36.81 10.63
N GLU A 9 -3.57 36.46 10.27
CA GLU A 9 -3.89 35.24 9.53
C GLU A 9 -3.03 35.19 8.26
N GLN A 10 -2.02 34.32 8.23
CA GLN A 10 -1.28 33.99 7.01
C GLN A 10 -2.26 33.33 6.03
N LYS A 11 -2.80 34.11 5.09
CA LYS A 11 -3.45 33.58 3.91
C LYS A 11 -2.40 32.88 3.04
N PRO A 12 -2.69 31.68 2.51
CA PRO A 12 -1.79 31.01 1.60
C PRO A 12 -1.62 31.86 0.34
N GLU A 13 -0.43 32.44 0.16
CA GLU A 13 -0.05 33.12 -1.07
C GLU A 13 0.45 32.09 -2.09
N LEU A 14 -0.14 32.12 -3.28
CA LEU A 14 0.30 31.32 -4.42
C LEU A 14 1.46 32.04 -5.10
N TYR A 15 2.61 31.38 -5.22
CA TYR A 15 3.77 31.90 -5.95
C TYR A 15 3.87 31.24 -7.34
N PRO A 16 3.52 31.94 -8.44
CA PRO A 16 3.80 31.45 -9.78
C PRO A 16 5.28 31.65 -10.12
N LYS A 17 6.00 30.58 -10.48
CA LYS A 17 7.18 30.71 -11.34
C LYS A 17 6.67 30.76 -12.79
N ASN A 18 6.72 31.94 -13.41
CA ASN A 18 6.41 32.24 -14.83
C ASN A 18 4.95 32.61 -15.19
N GLY A 19 4.22 33.24 -14.28
CA GLY A 19 3.22 34.25 -14.69
C GLY A 19 1.81 33.79 -15.11
N GLU A 20 1.53 32.51 -15.35
CA GLU A 20 0.13 32.05 -15.51
C GLU A 20 -0.13 30.76 -14.73
N ILE A 21 -1.13 30.82 -13.84
CA ILE A 21 -1.71 29.65 -13.18
C ILE A 21 -3.11 29.49 -13.76
N THR A 22 -3.29 28.52 -14.65
CA THR A 22 -4.61 28.20 -15.21
C THR A 22 -5.31 27.21 -14.29
N PHE A 23 -6.41 27.66 -13.66
CA PHE A 23 -7.31 26.78 -12.91
C PHE A 23 -8.39 26.23 -13.84
N ILE A 24 -8.45 24.91 -13.96
CA ILE A 24 -9.54 24.23 -14.67
C ILE A 24 -10.64 23.96 -13.63
N MET A 25 -11.76 24.66 -13.73
CA MET A 25 -12.93 24.39 -12.90
C MET A 25 -13.85 23.34 -13.57
N PRO A 26 -14.18 22.24 -12.89
CA PRO A 26 -15.12 21.26 -13.42
C PRO A 26 -16.53 21.85 -13.48
N SER A 27 -17.33 21.41 -14.45
CA SER A 27 -18.73 21.83 -14.57
C SER A 27 -19.59 21.29 -13.42
N THR A 28 -20.71 21.95 -13.11
CA THR A 28 -21.66 21.51 -12.08
C THR A 28 -22.16 20.08 -12.33
N ASN A 29 -22.35 19.70 -13.60
CA ASN A 29 -22.74 18.35 -13.99
C ASN A 29 -21.65 17.33 -13.66
N ALA A 30 -20.37 17.65 -13.91
CA ALA A 30 -19.25 16.77 -13.57
C ALA A 30 -19.11 16.58 -12.05
N ILE A 31 -19.32 17.65 -11.26
CA ILE A 31 -19.32 17.56 -9.79
C ILE A 31 -20.50 16.71 -9.29
N GLY A 32 -21.69 16.87 -9.89
CA GLY A 32 -22.85 16.05 -9.56
C GLY A 32 -22.63 14.57 -9.86
N ALA A 33 -22.07 14.25 -11.03
CA ALA A 33 -21.69 12.90 -11.40
C ALA A 33 -20.65 12.30 -10.44
N LEU A 34 -19.64 13.09 -10.06
CA LEU A 34 -18.60 12.66 -9.10
C LEU A 34 -19.20 12.28 -7.74
N LYS A 35 -20.13 13.07 -7.20
CA LYS A 35 -20.75 12.80 -5.90
C LYS A 35 -21.59 11.52 -5.88
N ASN A 36 -22.10 11.11 -7.04
CA ASN A 36 -22.90 9.91 -7.21
C ASN A 36 -22.10 8.74 -7.81
N ALA A 37 -20.79 8.91 -7.99
CA ALA A 37 -19.95 7.88 -8.57
C ALA A 37 -19.69 6.78 -7.54
N ASP A 38 -19.93 5.53 -7.95
CA ASP A 38 -19.58 4.37 -7.14
C ASP A 38 -18.06 4.16 -7.10
N THR A 39 -17.58 3.61 -5.98
CA THR A 39 -16.17 3.25 -5.85
C THR A 39 -15.91 1.91 -6.53
N ASN A 40 -15.26 1.93 -7.69
CA ASN A 40 -14.89 0.71 -8.41
C ASN A 40 -13.67 0.01 -7.76
N ARG A 41 -12.54 0.71 -7.63
CA ARG A 41 -11.31 0.14 -7.04
C ARG A 41 -10.58 1.15 -6.15
N LYS A 42 -10.04 0.68 -5.03
CA LYS A 42 -9.21 1.49 -4.14
C LYS A 42 -7.76 1.55 -4.65
N LEU A 43 -7.30 2.74 -4.99
CA LEU A 43 -5.91 2.98 -5.44
C LEU A 43 -4.93 3.15 -4.28
N THR A 44 -5.43 3.31 -3.05
CA THR A 44 -4.59 3.42 -1.86
C THR A 44 -3.91 2.08 -1.58
N VAL A 45 -2.58 2.09 -1.60
CA VAL A 45 -1.77 0.95 -1.19
C VAL A 45 -1.64 0.97 0.34
N SER A 46 -2.11 -0.07 1.02
CA SER A 46 -1.90 -0.23 2.47
C SER A 46 -0.65 -1.05 2.76
N TYR A 47 0.03 -0.75 3.86
CA TYR A 47 1.09 -1.61 4.40
C TYR A 47 0.47 -2.63 5.35
N GLN A 48 0.55 -3.92 5.00
CA GLN A 48 0.07 -5.01 5.83
C GLN A 48 1.07 -5.26 6.96
N LYS A 49 0.66 -4.91 8.18
CA LYS A 49 1.51 -4.95 9.37
C LYS A 49 1.64 -6.37 9.91
N LYS A 50 2.69 -6.60 10.70
CA LYS A 50 2.92 -7.92 11.32
C LYS A 50 1.81 -8.29 12.30
N GLU A 51 1.27 -7.31 13.03
CA GLU A 51 0.19 -7.50 14.00
C GLU A 51 -1.10 -7.94 13.30
N GLU A 52 -1.35 -7.43 12.09
CA GLU A 52 -2.53 -7.78 11.29
C GLU A 52 -2.42 -9.23 10.80
N TRP A 53 -1.25 -9.64 10.32
CA TRP A 53 -1.00 -11.04 9.95
C TRP A 53 -1.17 -12.01 11.11
N ILE A 54 -0.71 -11.65 12.30
CA ILE A 54 -0.84 -12.49 13.51
C ILE A 54 -2.29 -12.53 13.98
N ALA A 55 -3.02 -11.40 13.94
CA ALA A 55 -4.43 -11.34 14.31
C ALA A 55 -5.31 -12.21 13.40
N GLU A 56 -4.89 -12.42 12.16
CA GLU A 56 -5.56 -13.26 11.16
C GLU A 56 -4.85 -14.61 10.94
N GLN A 57 -4.09 -15.09 11.94
CA GLN A 57 -3.40 -16.38 11.86
C GLN A 57 -4.34 -17.52 11.43
N GLY A 58 -3.86 -18.35 10.51
CA GLY A 58 -4.60 -19.48 9.93
C GLY A 58 -5.63 -19.09 8.87
N LYS A 59 -5.87 -17.79 8.62
CA LYS A 59 -6.73 -17.35 7.53
C LYS A 59 -5.90 -17.14 6.25
N PRO A 60 -6.22 -17.83 5.15
CA PRO A 60 -5.52 -17.64 3.90
C PRO A 60 -5.91 -16.29 3.26
N VAL A 61 -4.91 -15.62 2.69
CA VAL A 61 -5.07 -14.44 1.84
C VAL A 61 -4.69 -14.82 0.42
N GLU A 62 -5.67 -14.82 -0.47
CA GLU A 62 -5.46 -15.07 -1.90
C GLU A 62 -5.22 -13.75 -2.61
N CYS A 63 -4.12 -13.66 -3.34
CA CYS A 63 -3.73 -12.42 -4.02
C CYS A 63 -2.77 -12.70 -5.17
N PHE A 64 -2.58 -11.72 -6.04
CA PHE A 64 -1.55 -11.76 -7.07
C PHE A 64 -0.28 -11.10 -6.59
N PHE A 65 0.86 -11.74 -6.85
CA PHE A 65 2.18 -11.17 -6.64
C PHE A 65 2.55 -10.23 -7.79
N LEU A 66 2.82 -8.96 -7.49
CA LEU A 66 3.08 -7.92 -8.50
C LEU A 66 4.55 -7.45 -8.50
N GLY A 67 5.44 -8.28 -7.96
CA GLY A 67 6.87 -7.98 -7.83
C GLY A 67 7.23 -7.24 -6.55
N PHE A 68 8.50 -6.85 -6.46
CA PHE A 68 9.03 -6.14 -5.30
C PHE A 68 9.14 -4.63 -5.53
N LYS A 69 9.13 -3.88 -4.44
CA LYS A 69 9.55 -2.48 -4.39
C LYS A 69 10.71 -2.37 -3.39
N GLU A 70 11.80 -1.76 -3.83
CA GLU A 70 12.90 -1.40 -2.95
C GLU A 70 12.52 -0.16 -2.12
N ALA A 71 12.88 -0.18 -0.84
CA ALA A 71 12.71 0.92 0.09
C ALA A 71 13.94 1.04 0.99
N THR A 72 14.17 2.25 1.49
CA THR A 72 15.29 2.54 2.39
C THR A 72 14.74 2.99 3.73
N ASP A 73 15.27 2.44 4.82
CA ASP A 73 14.91 2.87 6.17
C ASP A 73 15.60 4.19 6.55
N GLY A 74 15.24 4.75 7.71
CA GLY A 74 15.87 5.98 8.21
C GLY A 74 17.35 5.86 8.57
N LYS A 75 17.94 4.66 8.49
CA LYS A 75 19.36 4.37 8.74
C LYS A 75 20.13 4.10 7.44
N GLY A 76 19.47 4.14 6.29
CA GLY A 76 20.09 3.86 5.00
C GLY A 76 20.10 2.39 4.60
N ASN A 77 19.46 1.49 5.35
CA ASN A 77 19.38 0.08 4.98
C ASN A 77 18.29 -0.12 3.94
N THR A 78 18.65 -0.78 2.83
CA THR A 78 17.70 -1.23 1.82
C THR A 78 16.94 -2.45 2.32
N TYR A 79 15.62 -2.44 2.12
CA TYR A 79 14.74 -3.58 2.30
C TYR A 79 13.72 -3.66 1.16
N PHE A 80 13.15 -4.85 0.97
CA PHE A 80 12.15 -5.10 -0.07
C PHE A 80 10.75 -5.18 0.51
N LEU A 81 9.80 -4.67 -0.28
CA LEU A 81 8.37 -4.78 -0.03
C LEU A 81 7.76 -5.62 -1.15
N ALA A 82 7.10 -6.72 -0.79
CA ALA A 82 6.27 -7.46 -1.73
C ALA A 82 5.04 -6.62 -2.09
N LYS A 83 4.76 -6.44 -3.38
CA LYS A 83 3.53 -5.80 -3.86
C LYS A 83 2.51 -6.88 -4.15
N LEU A 84 1.33 -6.76 -3.56
CA LEU A 84 0.27 -7.77 -3.61
C LEU A 84 -1.06 -7.11 -3.97
N HIS A 85 -1.96 -7.86 -4.60
CA HIS A 85 -3.30 -7.37 -4.93
C HIS A 85 -4.34 -8.50 -4.78
N ASP A 86 -5.34 -8.30 -3.93
CA ASP A 86 -6.37 -9.32 -3.61
C ASP A 86 -7.61 -9.26 -4.53
N GLY A 87 -7.63 -8.32 -5.47
CA GLY A 87 -8.73 -8.08 -6.40
C GLY A 87 -9.55 -6.84 -6.02
N ALA A 88 -9.60 -6.48 -4.73
CA ALA A 88 -10.28 -5.28 -4.25
C ALA A 88 -9.30 -4.12 -4.01
N LYS A 89 -8.12 -4.42 -3.47
CA LYS A 89 -7.10 -3.43 -3.09
C LYS A 89 -5.69 -3.92 -3.39
N ALA A 90 -4.81 -2.95 -3.62
CA ALA A 90 -3.38 -3.16 -3.58
C ALA A 90 -2.87 -3.03 -2.14
N PHE A 91 -1.90 -3.86 -1.75
CA PHE A 91 -1.21 -3.75 -0.47
C PHE A 91 0.25 -4.18 -0.61
N VAL A 92 1.07 -3.81 0.38
CA VAL A 92 2.47 -4.20 0.44
C VAL A 92 2.79 -4.88 1.76
N ALA A 93 3.73 -5.82 1.73
CA ALA A 93 4.19 -6.54 2.91
C ALA A 93 5.72 -6.54 2.95
N GLY A 94 6.29 -6.15 4.10
CA GLY A 94 7.74 -6.01 4.31
C GLY A 94 8.35 -7.06 5.24
N GLN A 95 7.57 -8.06 5.66
CA GLN A 95 8.06 -9.11 6.54
C GLN A 95 9.08 -9.96 5.79
N THR A 96 10.30 -10.06 6.34
CA THR A 96 11.45 -10.70 5.68
C THR A 96 11.15 -12.12 5.22
N VAL A 97 10.49 -12.93 6.05
CA VAL A 97 10.14 -14.33 5.73
C VAL A 97 9.20 -14.41 4.52
N LEU A 98 8.19 -13.53 4.46
CA LEU A 98 7.25 -13.48 3.34
C LEU A 98 7.95 -13.00 2.06
N VAL A 99 8.78 -11.96 2.16
CA VAL A 99 9.56 -11.46 1.03
C VAL A 99 10.43 -12.56 0.46
N GLN A 100 11.14 -13.31 1.33
CA GLN A 100 11.99 -14.42 0.93
C GLN A 100 11.21 -15.56 0.27
N ALA A 101 10.03 -15.91 0.79
CA ALA A 101 9.18 -16.94 0.21
C ALA A 101 8.75 -16.59 -1.23
N LEU A 102 8.47 -15.31 -1.49
CA LEU A 102 8.04 -14.81 -2.81
C LEU A 102 9.20 -14.51 -3.78
N MET A 103 10.47 -14.64 -3.37
CA MET A 103 11.62 -14.23 -4.21
C MET A 103 11.70 -15.01 -5.52
N ASN A 104 11.24 -16.26 -5.52
CA ASN A 104 11.27 -17.14 -6.70
C ASN A 104 9.94 -17.19 -7.45
N THR A 105 8.92 -16.49 -6.96
CA THR A 105 7.59 -16.46 -7.57
C THR A 105 7.56 -15.51 -8.76
N GLN A 106 6.93 -15.94 -9.84
CA GLN A 106 6.79 -15.13 -11.06
C GLN A 106 5.88 -13.91 -10.82
N ILE A 107 6.23 -12.76 -11.40
CA ILE A 107 5.33 -11.59 -11.39
C ILE A 107 4.03 -11.94 -12.11
N GLY A 108 2.90 -11.61 -11.51
CA GLY A 108 1.56 -11.96 -11.97
C GLY A 108 1.03 -13.27 -11.40
N GLN A 109 1.84 -14.06 -10.70
CA GLN A 109 1.41 -15.34 -10.14
C GLN A 109 0.36 -15.14 -9.04
N GLY A 110 -0.71 -15.93 -9.08
CA GLY A 110 -1.65 -16.05 -7.97
C GLY A 110 -1.00 -16.84 -6.84
N VAL A 111 -1.09 -16.32 -5.61
CA VAL A 111 -0.54 -16.96 -4.41
C VAL A 111 -1.59 -16.98 -3.30
N ARG A 112 -1.52 -18.00 -2.46
CA ARG A 112 -2.24 -18.07 -1.20
C ARG A 112 -1.24 -17.95 -0.05
N ILE A 113 -1.35 -16.88 0.71
CA ILE A 113 -0.46 -16.58 1.84
C ILE A 113 -1.22 -16.87 3.13
N THR A 114 -0.68 -17.74 3.97
CA THR A 114 -1.25 -18.04 5.28
C THR A 114 -0.22 -17.73 6.37
N CYS A 115 -0.56 -16.85 7.30
CA CYS A 115 0.23 -16.67 8.52
C CYS A 115 0.00 -17.90 9.42
N THR A 116 1.03 -18.70 9.66
CA THR A 116 0.92 -19.95 10.44
C THR A 116 1.18 -19.74 11.93
N GLY A 117 1.74 -18.58 12.29
CA GLY A 117 2.02 -18.17 13.66
C GLY A 117 3.12 -17.13 13.74
N SER A 118 3.75 -17.01 14.89
CA SER A 118 4.89 -16.12 15.09
C SER A 118 5.96 -16.76 15.97
N THR A 119 7.21 -16.46 15.68
CA THR A 119 8.36 -16.78 16.54
C THR A 119 8.99 -15.50 17.09
N LYS A 120 9.78 -15.60 18.16
CA LYS A 120 10.50 -14.46 18.74
C LYS A 120 11.96 -14.46 18.32
N THR A 121 12.46 -13.29 17.95
CA THR A 121 13.90 -13.06 17.83
C THR A 121 14.59 -13.09 19.19
N THR A 122 15.91 -13.23 19.19
CA THR A 122 16.77 -13.06 20.38
C THR A 122 16.57 -11.71 21.09
N GLY A 123 16.09 -10.68 20.37
CA GLY A 123 15.74 -9.37 20.91
C GLY A 123 14.27 -9.21 21.33
N GLY A 124 13.48 -10.27 21.32
CA GLY A 124 12.07 -10.28 21.77
C GLY A 124 11.03 -9.82 20.73
N ASN A 125 11.45 -9.40 19.53
CA ASN A 125 10.52 -9.02 18.46
C ASN A 125 9.85 -10.24 17.84
N ASP A 126 8.53 -10.18 17.67
CA ASP A 126 7.75 -11.18 16.95
C ASP A 126 8.01 -11.11 15.44
N ILE A 127 8.33 -12.27 14.85
CA ILE A 127 8.44 -12.52 13.42
C ILE A 127 7.30 -13.46 13.02
N PRO A 128 6.34 -13.01 12.20
CA PRO A 128 5.33 -13.89 11.65
C PRO A 128 5.97 -14.95 10.73
N LEU A 129 5.42 -16.16 10.80
CA LEU A 129 5.76 -17.28 9.92
C LEU A 129 4.68 -17.41 8.86
N PHE A 130 5.11 -17.74 7.64
CA PHE A 130 4.22 -17.80 6.49
C PHE A 130 4.35 -19.14 5.80
N ASP A 131 3.19 -19.65 5.37
CA ASP A 131 3.07 -20.65 4.33
C ASP A 131 2.56 -19.97 3.07
N VAL A 132 3.16 -20.28 1.92
CA VAL A 132 2.87 -19.61 0.64
C VAL A 132 2.74 -20.68 -0.43
N ASP A 133 1.52 -20.85 -0.91
CA ASP A 133 1.22 -21.74 -2.03
C ASP A 133 1.07 -20.93 -3.32
N GLU A 134 1.71 -21.39 -4.40
CA GLU A 134 1.43 -20.89 -5.73
C GLU A 134 0.11 -21.50 -6.24
N LEU A 135 -0.81 -20.65 -6.64
CA LEU A 135 -2.08 -21.06 -7.25
C LEU A 135 -1.87 -21.23 -8.75
N ASN A 136 -2.57 -22.15 -9.40
CA ASN A 136 -2.44 -22.39 -10.83
C ASN A 136 -3.17 -21.33 -11.68
N ILE A 137 -2.78 -20.07 -11.52
CA ILE A 137 -3.30 -18.92 -12.24
C ILE A 137 -2.24 -17.82 -12.29
N ASN A 138 -2.05 -17.21 -13.47
CA ASN A 138 -1.24 -16.02 -13.63
C ASN A 138 -2.06 -14.91 -14.31
N LEU A 139 -1.88 -13.68 -13.84
CA LEU A 139 -2.59 -12.50 -14.35
C LEU A 139 -2.30 -12.24 -15.84
N PHE A 140 -1.14 -12.68 -16.34
CA PHE A 140 -0.71 -12.42 -17.71
C PHE A 140 -0.99 -13.58 -18.68
N ASP A 141 -1.41 -14.75 -18.19
CA ASP A 141 -1.68 -15.92 -19.03
C ASP A 141 -3.04 -15.84 -19.75
N ASN A 142 -3.97 -15.02 -19.26
CA ASN A 142 -5.32 -14.86 -19.83
C ASN A 142 -5.52 -13.46 -20.46
N ALA A 143 -4.43 -12.78 -20.82
CA ALA A 143 -4.47 -11.47 -21.46
C ALA A 143 -4.48 -11.62 -23.00
N ASP A 144 -5.55 -12.24 -23.53
CA ASP A 144 -5.91 -12.23 -24.95
C ASP A 144 -7.04 -11.22 -25.22
#